data_AF-A0A257WCB0-F1
#
_entry.id   AF-A0A257WCB0-F1
#
_cell.length_a   1.000
_cell.length_b   1.000
_cell.length_c   1.000
_cell.angle_alpha   90.00
_cell.angle_beta   90.00
_cell.angle_gamma   90.00
#
_symmetry.space_group_name_H-M   'P 1'
#
loop_
_entity.id
_entity.type
_entity.pdbx_description
1 polymer ?
#
loop_
_entity_poly.entity_id
_entity_poly.type
_entity_poly.pdbx_seq_one_letter_code
_entity_poly.pdbx_strand_id
1 'polypeptide(L)'
;LAVTEETSLNSLSPLQWLRLPLSGLSDAQLTAVVNRAQLVHHDRFLYETLKVILQRPECLSELDQPRIYQTLADLCRVHNRRDEALQWIEAGRQQAENEPQHFEKVWSWDLRELLMRLEDPSDPGLKPLGRKFVQYYSPKLPQMRPYLEQMFGIAGIPSPWLDAGLITEATVGGSTEGGLWTPGAAEPAAAGSKLWIPS
;
A
#
# COMPACT_ATOMS: atom_id res chain seq x y z
N LEU A 1 -5.94 26.01 25.70
CA LEU A 1 -5.32 27.24 25.16
C LEU A 1 -6.41 27.92 24.34
N ALA A 2 -6.77 29.17 24.63
CA ALA A 2 -7.72 29.89 23.79
C ALA A 2 -6.93 30.48 22.60
N VAL A 3 -7.27 30.07 21.39
CA VAL A 3 -6.63 30.52 20.15
C VAL A 3 -7.67 31.29 19.37
N THR A 4 -7.35 32.53 19.00
CA THR A 4 -8.20 33.39 18.15
C THR A 4 -7.62 33.43 16.73
N GLU A 5 -8.38 33.94 15.76
CA GLU A 5 -7.91 34.06 14.37
C GLU A 5 -6.62 34.90 14.22
N GLU A 6 -6.42 35.88 15.10
CA GLU A 6 -5.24 36.76 15.12
C GLU A 6 -4.00 36.11 15.75
N THR A 7 -4.14 34.92 16.35
CA THR A 7 -3.03 34.28 17.06
C THR A 7 -1.97 33.77 16.07
N SER A 8 -0.77 34.37 16.13
CA SER A 8 0.37 33.90 15.31
C SER A 8 0.90 32.56 15.80
N LEU A 9 0.49 31.48 15.13
CA LEU A 9 0.87 30.10 15.47
C LEU A 9 2.39 29.86 15.42
N ASN A 10 3.12 30.63 14.60
CA ASN A 10 4.57 30.53 14.47
C ASN A 10 5.33 30.88 15.76
N SER A 11 4.70 31.62 16.67
CA SER A 11 5.29 32.02 17.96
C SER A 11 5.15 30.96 19.07
N LEU A 12 4.37 29.90 18.83
CA LEU A 12 4.11 28.87 19.85
C LEU A 12 5.30 27.93 20.01
N SER A 13 5.60 27.59 21.27
CA SER A 13 6.57 26.53 21.60
C SER A 13 6.04 25.14 21.19
N PRO A 14 6.91 24.13 21.01
CA PRO A 14 6.48 22.78 20.66
C PRO A 14 5.43 22.18 21.61
N LEU A 15 5.52 22.45 22.92
CA LEU A 15 4.54 21.95 23.90
C LEU A 15 3.18 22.64 23.81
N GLN A 16 3.14 23.90 23.38
CA GLN A 16 1.88 24.63 23.14
C GLN A 16 1.22 24.15 21.86
N TRP A 17 2.00 23.84 20.82
CA TRP A 17 1.53 23.24 19.57
C TRP A 17 0.75 21.94 19.82
N LEU A 18 1.29 21.05 20.65
CA LEU A 18 0.64 19.77 20.98
C LEU A 18 -0.69 19.90 21.74
N ARG A 19 -1.04 21.10 22.22
CA ARG A 19 -2.26 21.39 22.98
C ARG A 19 -3.22 22.32 22.24
N LEU A 20 -3.01 22.54 20.94
CA LEU A 20 -3.89 23.36 20.13
C LEU A 20 -5.30 22.75 20.03
N PRO A 21 -6.36 23.56 20.18
CA PRO A 21 -7.73 23.09 19.99
C PRO A 21 -8.03 23.00 18.48
N LEU A 22 -7.59 21.93 17.83
CA LEU A 22 -7.62 21.76 16.36
C LEU A 22 -9.01 22.05 15.76
N SER A 23 -10.09 21.60 16.39
CA SER A 23 -11.46 21.80 15.91
C SER A 23 -11.92 23.27 15.89
N GLY A 24 -11.28 24.14 16.70
CA GLY A 24 -11.62 25.56 16.80
C GLY A 24 -10.73 26.49 15.97
N LEU A 25 -9.76 25.95 15.24
CA LEU A 25 -8.90 26.73 14.36
C LEU A 25 -9.63 27.14 13.08
N SER A 26 -9.22 28.24 12.45
CA SER A 26 -9.66 28.57 11.09
C SER A 26 -8.96 27.70 10.04
N ASP A 27 -9.44 27.69 8.80
CA ASP A 27 -8.89 26.84 7.75
C ASP A 27 -7.45 27.24 7.38
N ALA A 28 -7.16 28.55 7.31
CA ALA A 28 -5.81 29.07 7.11
C ALA A 28 -4.86 28.64 8.24
N GLN A 29 -5.35 28.63 9.49
CA GLN A 29 -4.59 28.16 10.64
C GLN A 29 -4.33 26.66 10.57
N LEU A 30 -5.31 25.85 10.17
CA LEU A 30 -5.15 24.41 10.00
C LEU A 30 -4.13 24.04 8.92
N THR A 31 -4.16 24.71 7.76
CA THR A 31 -3.15 24.49 6.71
C THR A 31 -1.74 24.76 7.22
N ALA A 32 -1.54 25.83 7.99
CA ALA A 32 -0.27 26.11 8.65
C ALA A 32 0.11 25.04 9.68
N VAL A 33 -0.86 24.48 10.40
CA VAL A 33 -0.66 23.40 11.38
C VAL A 33 -0.18 22.12 10.70
N VAL A 34 -0.70 21.73 9.54
CA VAL A 34 -0.22 20.52 8.82
C VAL A 34 1.25 20.61 8.49
N ASN A 35 1.65 21.70 7.85
CA ASN A 35 3.04 21.92 7.43
C ASN A 35 3.97 21.84 8.65
N ARG A 36 3.53 22.37 9.80
CA ARG A 36 4.28 22.27 11.06
C ARG A 36 4.27 20.85 11.63
N ALA A 37 3.12 20.19 11.66
CA ALA A 37 2.95 18.85 12.22
C ALA A 37 3.83 17.81 11.49
N GLN A 38 3.98 17.96 10.17
CA GLN A 38 4.88 17.15 9.36
C GLN A 38 6.36 17.32 9.75
N LEU A 39 6.78 18.53 10.14
CA LEU A 39 8.17 18.83 10.53
C LEU A 39 8.51 18.42 11.98
N VAL A 40 7.52 18.44 12.88
CA VAL A 40 7.72 18.14 14.30
C VAL A 40 7.79 16.62 14.54
N HIS A 41 7.43 15.80 13.55
CA HIS A 41 7.46 14.33 13.61
C HIS A 41 6.77 13.75 14.86
N HIS A 42 5.69 14.41 15.30
CA HIS A 42 4.89 13.94 16.42
C HIS A 42 3.64 13.23 15.91
N ASP A 43 3.76 11.92 15.71
CA ASP A 43 2.78 11.06 15.06
C ASP A 43 1.34 11.25 15.54
N ARG A 44 1.13 11.28 16.86
CA ARG A 44 -0.21 11.47 17.43
C ARG A 44 -0.80 12.83 17.06
N PHE A 45 0.02 13.87 17.03
CA PHE A 45 -0.46 15.22 16.72
C PHE A 45 -0.74 15.37 15.23
N LEU A 46 0.12 14.80 14.38
CA LEU A 46 -0.11 14.71 12.96
C LEU A 46 -1.39 13.92 12.65
N TYR A 47 -1.59 12.77 13.31
CA TYR A 47 -2.79 11.95 13.17
C TYR A 47 -4.09 12.74 13.45
N GLU A 48 -4.16 13.41 14.60
CA GLU A 48 -5.33 14.23 14.95
C GLU A 48 -5.53 15.41 14.00
N THR A 49 -4.44 16.06 13.57
CA THR A 49 -4.50 17.18 12.61
C THR A 49 -5.09 16.75 11.27
N LEU A 50 -4.59 15.64 10.72
CA LEU A 50 -5.04 15.13 9.42
C LEU A 50 -6.51 14.68 9.46
N LYS A 51 -6.96 14.09 10.58
CA LYS A 51 -8.38 13.73 10.76
C LYS A 51 -9.31 14.94 10.76
N VAL A 52 -8.92 16.02 11.44
CA VAL A 52 -9.73 17.26 11.45
C VAL A 52 -9.83 17.85 10.05
N ILE A 53 -8.75 17.79 9.27
CA ILE A 53 -8.73 18.32 7.90
C ILE A 53 -9.60 17.54 6.93
N LEU A 54 -9.66 16.22 7.06
CA LEU A 54 -10.60 15.42 6.27
C LEU A 54 -12.07 15.79 6.51
N GLN A 55 -12.39 16.47 7.62
CA GLN A 55 -13.72 16.98 7.92
C GLN A 55 -13.98 18.39 7.37
N ARG A 56 -12.99 19.03 6.72
CA ARG A 56 -13.05 20.41 6.24
C ARG A 56 -12.75 20.50 4.73
N PRO A 57 -13.80 20.48 3.87
CA PRO A 57 -13.64 20.44 2.42
C PRO A 57 -12.81 21.58 1.84
N GLU A 58 -12.89 22.78 2.42
CA GLU A 58 -12.14 23.95 1.96
C GLU A 58 -10.62 23.73 2.07
N CYS A 59 -10.14 23.14 3.17
CA CYS A 59 -8.74 22.76 3.34
C CYS A 59 -8.27 21.67 2.35
N LEU A 60 -9.17 20.79 1.91
CA LEU A 60 -8.82 19.71 0.99
C LEU A 60 -8.53 20.20 -0.42
N SER A 61 -8.97 21.41 -0.78
CA SER A 61 -8.70 21.99 -2.10
C SER A 61 -7.21 22.34 -2.31
N GLU A 62 -6.49 22.64 -1.23
CA GLU A 62 -5.07 23.02 -1.24
C GLU A 62 -4.13 21.85 -0.89
N LEU A 63 -4.68 20.72 -0.46
CA LEU A 63 -3.92 19.58 0.06
C LEU A 63 -4.11 18.34 -0.81
N ASP A 64 -3.03 17.56 -0.94
CA ASP A 64 -3.07 16.25 -1.62
C ASP A 64 -3.81 15.23 -0.74
N GLN A 65 -5.12 15.09 -0.97
CA GLN A 65 -5.98 14.20 -0.20
C GLN A 65 -5.55 12.72 -0.26
N PRO A 66 -5.17 12.14 -1.42
CA PRO A 66 -4.54 10.81 -1.46
C PRO A 66 -3.35 10.67 -0.50
N ARG A 67 -2.47 11.68 -0.44
CA ARG A 67 -1.32 11.68 0.48
C ARG A 67 -1.73 11.74 1.94
N ILE A 68 -2.83 12.42 2.28
CA ILE A 68 -3.39 12.43 3.64
C ILE A 68 -3.79 11.02 4.06
N TYR A 69 -4.58 10.32 3.23
CA TYR A 69 -4.99 8.93 3.53
C TYR A 69 -3.80 7.98 3.66
N GLN A 70 -2.78 8.11 2.80
CA GLN A 70 -1.56 7.31 2.89
C GLN A 70 -0.85 7.55 4.23
N THR A 71 -0.69 8.83 4.62
CA THR A 71 -0.03 9.19 5.88
C THR A 71 -0.80 8.67 7.09
N LEU A 72 -2.13 8.73 7.07
CA LEU A 72 -2.97 8.18 8.14
C LEU A 72 -2.83 6.66 8.25
N ALA A 73 -2.84 5.94 7.12
CA ALA A 73 -2.64 4.50 7.10
C ALA A 73 -1.26 4.11 7.67
N ASP A 74 -0.20 4.82 7.26
CA ASP A 74 1.16 4.58 7.74
C ASP A 74 1.30 4.86 9.25
N LEU A 75 0.72 5.96 9.75
CA LEU A 75 0.68 6.27 11.18
C LEU A 75 -0.11 5.22 11.98
N CYS A 76 -1.19 4.68 11.43
CA CYS A 76 -1.91 3.59 12.09
C CYS A 76 -1.07 2.31 12.11
N ARG A 77 -0.40 1.97 11.00
CA ARG A 77 0.48 0.79 10.89
C ARG A 77 1.64 0.83 11.89
N VAL A 78 2.38 1.94 11.96
CA VAL A 78 3.53 2.12 12.89
C VAL A 78 3.11 1.97 14.35
N HIS A 79 1.87 2.34 14.68
CA HIS A 79 1.31 2.26 16.03
C HIS A 79 0.48 0.97 16.26
N ASN A 80 0.64 -0.06 15.43
CA ASN A 80 -0.07 -1.35 15.52
C ASN A 80 -1.61 -1.24 15.50
N ARG A 81 -2.17 -0.18 14.89
CA ARG A 81 -3.61 0.04 14.71
C ARG A 81 -4.05 -0.45 13.33
N ARG A 82 -3.86 -1.75 13.09
CA ARG A 82 -4.03 -2.36 11.76
C ARG A 82 -5.42 -2.15 11.16
N ASP A 83 -6.48 -2.38 11.93
CA ASP A 83 -7.86 -2.24 11.44
C ASP A 83 -8.15 -0.79 10.98
N GLU A 84 -7.68 0.18 11.75
CA GLU A 84 -7.81 1.61 11.42
C GLU A 84 -6.98 1.97 10.18
N ALA A 85 -5.79 1.37 10.03
CA ALA A 85 -4.97 1.54 8.83
C ALA A 85 -5.68 1.02 7.56
N LEU A 86 -6.33 -0.15 7.64
CA LEU A 86 -7.12 -0.72 6.55
C LEU A 86 -8.33 0.16 6.20
N GLN A 87 -8.98 0.78 7.19
CA GLN A 87 -10.06 1.75 6.96
C GLN A 87 -9.56 2.98 6.19
N TRP A 88 -8.38 3.50 6.51
CA TRP A 88 -7.80 4.63 5.77
C TRP A 88 -7.38 4.27 4.34
N ILE A 89 -6.86 3.05 4.12
CA ILE A 89 -6.58 2.54 2.77
C ILE A 89 -7.88 2.46 1.96
N GLU A 90 -8.95 1.95 2.56
CA GLU A 90 -10.25 1.85 1.91
C GLU A 90 -10.81 3.23 1.55
N ALA A 91 -10.75 4.20 2.46
CA ALA A 91 -11.19 5.57 2.18
C ALA A 91 -10.40 6.22 1.03
N GLY A 92 -9.08 6.01 0.99
CA GLY A 92 -8.23 6.49 -0.10
C GLY A 92 -8.55 5.82 -1.44
N ARG A 93 -8.87 4.52 -1.43
CA ARG A 93 -9.29 3.77 -2.61
C ARG A 93 -10.61 4.26 -3.17
N GLN A 94 -11.62 4.44 -2.32
CA GLN A 94 -12.94 4.96 -2.72
C GLN A 94 -12.83 6.36 -3.31
N GLN A 95 -11.97 7.22 -2.74
CA GLN A 95 -11.68 8.53 -3.31
C GLN A 95 -11.06 8.40 -4.71
N ALA A 96 -10.08 7.51 -4.89
CA ALA A 96 -9.43 7.28 -6.18
C ALA A 96 -10.40 6.73 -7.24
N GLU A 97 -11.36 5.88 -6.87
CA GLU A 97 -12.37 5.33 -7.80
C GLU A 97 -13.24 6.41 -8.46
N ASN A 98 -13.40 7.58 -7.81
CA ASN A 98 -14.17 8.69 -8.36
C ASN A 98 -13.39 9.53 -9.39
N GLU A 99 -12.11 9.23 -9.62
CA GLU A 99 -11.27 9.99 -10.53
C GLU A 99 -11.24 9.41 -11.95
N PRO A 100 -11.05 10.25 -12.98
CA PRO A 100 -10.78 9.76 -14.33
C PRO A 100 -9.44 8.98 -14.33
N GLN A 101 -9.39 7.91 -15.11
CA GLN A 101 -8.18 7.06 -15.24
C GLN A 101 -7.72 6.47 -13.88
N HIS A 102 -8.66 6.14 -13.00
CA HIS A 102 -8.41 5.65 -11.64
C HIS A 102 -7.69 4.29 -11.55
N PHE A 103 -7.53 3.54 -12.64
CA PHE A 103 -7.01 2.17 -12.60
C PHE A 103 -5.68 2.04 -11.83
N GLU A 104 -4.68 2.87 -12.16
CA GLU A 104 -3.37 2.83 -11.52
C GLU A 104 -3.44 3.27 -10.05
N LYS A 105 -4.29 4.27 -9.76
CA LYS A 105 -4.50 4.80 -8.41
C LYS A 105 -5.12 3.73 -7.51
N VAL A 106 -6.20 3.09 -7.96
CA VAL A 106 -6.86 1.98 -7.25
C VAL A 106 -5.93 0.79 -7.11
N TRP A 107 -5.18 0.43 -8.15
CA TRP A 107 -4.18 -0.65 -8.07
C TRP A 107 -3.11 -0.36 -7.00
N SER A 108 -2.64 0.89 -6.90
CA SER A 108 -1.66 1.27 -5.87
C SER A 108 -2.21 1.13 -4.45
N TRP A 109 -3.51 1.40 -4.24
CA TRP A 109 -4.19 1.20 -2.97
C TRP A 109 -4.37 -0.28 -2.64
N ASP A 110 -4.78 -1.08 -3.62
CA ASP A 110 -4.88 -2.53 -3.47
C ASP A 110 -3.53 -3.17 -3.16
N LEU A 111 -2.44 -2.67 -3.75
CA LEU A 111 -1.09 -3.16 -3.47
C LEU A 111 -0.66 -2.82 -2.04
N ARG A 112 -0.99 -1.63 -1.55
CA ARG A 112 -0.74 -1.23 -0.15
C ARG A 112 -1.54 -2.09 0.81
N GLU A 113 -2.81 -2.35 0.52
CA GLU A 113 -3.63 -3.27 1.30
C GLU A 113 -3.01 -4.67 1.32
N LEU A 114 -2.56 -5.17 0.16
CA LEU A 114 -1.96 -6.49 0.03
C LEU A 114 -0.72 -6.60 0.93
N LEU A 115 0.20 -5.64 0.84
CA LEU A 115 1.41 -5.63 1.68
C LEU A 115 1.08 -5.65 3.17
N MET A 116 0.04 -4.93 3.60
CA MET A 116 -0.40 -4.92 4.99
C MET A 116 -1.05 -6.25 5.41
N ARG A 117 -1.86 -6.86 4.55
CA ARG A 117 -2.49 -8.15 4.86
C ARG A 117 -1.51 -9.32 4.82
N LEU A 118 -0.44 -9.23 4.04
CA LEU A 118 0.64 -10.22 4.00
C LEU A 118 1.43 -10.31 5.32
N GLU A 119 1.36 -9.29 6.19
CA GLU A 119 1.95 -9.35 7.54
C GLU A 119 1.26 -10.40 8.44
N ASP A 120 0.03 -10.82 8.11
CA ASP A 120 -0.72 -11.84 8.84
C ASP A 120 -1.41 -12.82 7.86
N PRO A 121 -0.84 -14.02 7.67
CA PRO A 121 -1.39 -15.05 6.80
C PRO A 121 -2.81 -15.52 7.14
N SER A 122 -3.27 -15.29 8.37
CA SER A 122 -4.61 -15.68 8.83
C SER A 122 -5.68 -14.63 8.50
N ASP A 123 -5.29 -13.49 7.92
CA ASP A 123 -6.21 -12.41 7.60
C ASP A 123 -7.30 -12.89 6.61
N PRO A 124 -8.60 -12.75 6.98
CA PRO A 124 -9.69 -13.27 6.17
C PRO A 124 -9.87 -12.57 4.81
N GLY A 125 -9.44 -11.32 4.66
CA GLY A 125 -9.55 -10.58 3.40
C GLY A 125 -8.34 -10.71 2.48
N LEU A 126 -7.26 -11.36 2.93
CA LEU A 126 -6.09 -11.65 2.10
C LEU A 126 -6.46 -12.54 0.89
N LYS A 127 -7.24 -13.61 1.11
CA LYS A 127 -7.65 -14.52 0.03
C LYS A 127 -8.52 -13.83 -1.05
N PRO A 128 -9.60 -13.09 -0.69
CA PRO A 128 -10.33 -12.27 -1.65
C PRO A 128 -9.45 -11.30 -2.43
N LEU A 129 -8.52 -10.60 -1.76
CA LEU A 129 -7.63 -9.63 -2.40
C LEU A 129 -6.66 -10.32 -3.37
N GLY A 130 -6.06 -11.45 -2.98
CA GLY A 130 -5.25 -12.29 -3.86
C GLY A 130 -5.99 -12.72 -5.12
N ARG A 131 -7.26 -13.15 -5.00
CA ARG A 131 -8.11 -13.46 -6.16
C ARG A 131 -8.34 -12.25 -7.07
N LYS A 132 -8.54 -11.05 -6.52
CA LYS A 132 -8.63 -9.80 -7.30
C LYS A 132 -7.36 -9.57 -8.11
N PHE A 133 -6.17 -9.74 -7.52
CA PHE A 133 -4.89 -9.63 -8.23
C PHE A 133 -4.76 -10.62 -9.38
N VAL A 134 -5.18 -11.86 -9.18
CA VAL A 134 -5.13 -12.88 -10.23
C VAL A 134 -6.15 -12.61 -11.35
N GLN A 135 -7.41 -12.37 -10.99
CA GLN A 135 -8.51 -12.34 -11.96
C GLN A 135 -8.64 -11.00 -12.69
N TYR A 136 -8.38 -9.89 -12.00
CA TYR A 136 -8.61 -8.55 -12.53
C TYR A 136 -7.32 -7.85 -12.98
N TYR A 137 -6.25 -7.92 -12.18
CA TYR A 137 -5.01 -7.22 -12.48
C TYR A 137 -4.05 -8.00 -13.38
N SER A 138 -3.90 -9.32 -13.18
CA SER A 138 -2.95 -10.13 -13.95
C SER A 138 -3.13 -10.04 -15.48
N PRO A 139 -4.36 -9.99 -16.04
CA PRO A 139 -4.54 -9.83 -17.50
C PRO A 139 -4.10 -8.45 -18.02
N LYS A 140 -4.15 -7.42 -17.17
CA LYS A 140 -3.84 -6.03 -17.54
C LYS A 140 -2.38 -5.65 -17.25
N LEU A 141 -1.80 -6.28 -16.24
CA LEU A 141 -0.46 -6.03 -15.73
C LEU A 141 0.33 -7.36 -15.61
N PRO A 142 0.48 -8.13 -16.71
CA PRO A 142 1.13 -9.44 -16.65
C PRO A 142 2.58 -9.37 -16.13
N GLN A 143 3.27 -8.25 -16.39
CA GLN A 143 4.63 -8.00 -15.92
C GLN A 143 4.76 -7.90 -14.39
N MET A 144 3.65 -7.66 -13.67
CA MET A 144 3.66 -7.57 -12.21
C MET A 144 3.59 -8.92 -11.51
N ARG A 145 3.24 -9.99 -12.24
CA ARG A 145 3.06 -11.32 -11.66
C ARG A 145 4.29 -11.87 -10.92
N PRO A 146 5.52 -11.84 -11.48
CA PRO A 146 6.69 -12.37 -10.78
C PRO A 146 6.95 -11.66 -9.44
N TYR A 147 6.72 -10.35 -9.39
CA TYR A 147 6.88 -9.55 -8.17
C TYR A 147 5.84 -9.93 -7.11
N LEU A 148 4.58 -10.11 -7.51
CA LEU A 148 3.53 -10.53 -6.59
C LEU A 148 3.78 -11.96 -6.08
N GLU A 149 4.17 -12.90 -6.96
CA GLU A 149 4.54 -14.27 -6.56
C GLU A 149 5.70 -14.27 -5.55
N GLN A 150 6.71 -13.42 -5.76
CA GLN A 150 7.79 -13.23 -4.80
C GLN A 150 7.28 -12.69 -3.45
N MET A 151 6.35 -11.72 -3.45
CA MET A 151 5.76 -11.19 -2.21
C MET A 151 5.02 -12.26 -1.40
N PHE A 152 4.17 -13.06 -2.06
CA PHE A 152 3.48 -14.19 -1.41
C PHE A 152 4.48 -15.23 -0.88
N GLY A 153 5.52 -15.54 -1.66
CA GLY A 153 6.58 -16.47 -1.27
C GLY A 153 7.36 -16.01 -0.04
N ILE A 154 7.75 -14.73 0.03
CA ILE A 154 8.43 -14.14 1.20
C ILE A 154 7.55 -14.23 2.45
N ALA A 155 6.25 -14.00 2.30
CA ALA A 155 5.29 -14.08 3.40
C ALA A 155 4.92 -15.53 3.78
N GLY A 156 5.49 -16.54 3.10
CA GLY A 156 5.19 -17.96 3.35
C GLY A 156 3.77 -18.37 2.97
N ILE A 157 3.09 -17.57 2.13
CA ILE A 157 1.70 -17.79 1.73
C ILE A 157 1.69 -18.45 0.33
N PRO A 158 0.86 -19.49 0.12
CA PRO A 158 0.71 -20.10 -1.19
C PRO A 158 0.32 -19.07 -2.26
N SER A 159 0.91 -19.22 -3.45
CA SER A 159 0.61 -18.34 -4.58
C SER A 159 -0.89 -18.37 -4.92
N PRO A 160 -1.57 -17.22 -5.03
CA PRO A 160 -3.00 -17.19 -5.35
C PRO A 160 -3.28 -17.66 -6.79
N TRP A 161 -2.27 -17.75 -7.65
CA TRP A 161 -2.40 -18.31 -9.00
C TRP A 161 -2.59 -19.83 -9.00
N LEU A 162 -2.15 -20.54 -7.95
CA LEU A 162 -2.35 -21.99 -7.82
C LEU A 162 -3.82 -22.33 -7.56
N ASP A 163 -4.50 -21.54 -6.73
CA ASP A 163 -5.93 -21.69 -6.45
C ASP A 163 -6.79 -21.32 -7.66
N ALA A 164 -6.34 -20.35 -8.48
CA ALA A 164 -7.06 -19.94 -9.68
C ALA A 164 -6.98 -20.96 -10.84
N GLY A 165 -5.94 -21.80 -10.85
CA GLY A 165 -5.74 -22.87 -11.85
C GLY A 165 -6.65 -24.09 -11.65
N LEU A 166 -7.36 -24.20 -10.52
CA LEU A 166 -8.23 -25.34 -10.20
C LEU A 166 -9.67 -25.22 -10.75
N ILE A 167 -10.01 -24.13 -11.47
CA ILE A 167 -11.35 -23.94 -12.09
C ILE A 167 -11.34 -24.24 -13.61
N THR A 168 -10.19 -24.58 -14.20
CA THR A 168 -10.15 -25.15 -15.56
C THR A 168 -10.00 -26.66 -15.48
N GLU A 169 -11.05 -27.34 -15.95
CA GLU A 169 -11.18 -28.76 -16.27
C GLU A 169 -9.91 -29.63 -16.21
N ALA A 170 -10.02 -30.69 -15.41
CA ALA A 170 -9.38 -32.00 -15.60
C ALA A 170 -8.08 -32.02 -16.42
N THR A 171 -6.95 -31.91 -15.72
CA THR A 171 -5.74 -32.63 -16.14
C THR A 171 -5.22 -33.42 -14.95
N VAL A 172 -5.74 -34.65 -14.84
CA VAL A 172 -5.00 -35.74 -14.23
C VAL A 172 -3.73 -35.91 -15.06
N GLY A 173 -2.57 -35.54 -14.51
CA GLY A 173 -1.31 -35.69 -15.23
C GLY A 173 -0.08 -35.15 -14.51
N GLY A 174 0.51 -35.98 -13.64
CA GLY A 174 1.96 -35.98 -13.41
C GLY A 174 2.49 -35.08 -12.29
N SER A 175 2.42 -35.56 -11.05
CA SER A 175 3.35 -35.13 -9.99
C SER A 175 4.58 -36.03 -10.01
N THR A 176 5.71 -35.48 -10.44
CA THR A 176 7.14 -35.89 -10.22
C THR A 176 7.94 -35.03 -11.21
N GLU A 177 8.95 -34.21 -10.89
CA GLU A 177 9.94 -34.13 -9.82
C GLU A 177 10.40 -32.67 -9.70
N GLY A 178 10.80 -32.28 -8.49
CA GLY A 178 11.41 -30.98 -8.22
C GLY A 178 12.81 -30.88 -8.82
N GLY A 179 13.02 -29.88 -9.67
CA GLY A 179 14.35 -29.43 -10.09
C GLY A 179 14.77 -28.22 -9.26
N LEU A 180 15.34 -28.48 -8.08
CA LEU A 180 16.00 -27.47 -7.26
C LEU A 180 17.27 -27.03 -8.00
N TRP A 181 17.30 -25.80 -8.52
CA TRP A 181 18.51 -25.25 -9.14
C TRP A 181 19.57 -24.97 -8.06
N THR A 182 20.66 -25.75 -8.06
CA THR A 182 21.89 -25.44 -7.32
C THR A 182 23.02 -25.12 -8.30
N PRO A 183 23.69 -23.96 -8.21
CA PRO A 183 24.81 -23.63 -9.07
C PRO A 183 26.03 -24.44 -8.64
N GLY A 184 26.44 -25.43 -9.44
CA GLY A 184 27.65 -26.22 -9.19
C GLY A 184 27.64 -27.70 -9.63
N ALA A 185 26.61 -28.19 -10.32
CA ALA A 185 26.61 -29.55 -10.86
C ALA A 185 27.15 -29.56 -12.30
N ALA A 186 28.21 -30.35 -12.53
CA ALA A 186 28.84 -30.56 -13.83
C ALA A 186 27.88 -31.24 -14.83
N GLU A 187 27.84 -30.74 -16.06
CA GLU A 187 27.12 -31.32 -17.19
C GLU A 187 27.72 -32.68 -17.59
N PRO A 188 26.90 -33.71 -17.88
CA PRO A 188 27.38 -34.85 -18.65
C PRO A 188 27.43 -34.49 -20.15
N ALA A 189 28.63 -34.59 -20.72
CA ALA A 189 28.89 -34.65 -22.16
C ALA A 189 28.19 -35.89 -22.78
N ALA A 190 27.85 -36.02 -24.06
CA ALA A 190 28.18 -35.31 -25.30
C ALA A 190 27.16 -35.70 -26.40
N ALA A 191 27.05 -34.91 -27.47
CA ALA A 191 27.29 -35.32 -28.87
C ALA A 191 26.52 -34.43 -29.86
N GLY A 192 27.24 -33.73 -30.76
CA GLY A 192 26.63 -33.13 -31.95
C GLY A 192 27.34 -31.88 -32.45
N SER A 193 28.33 -32.08 -33.32
CA SER A 193 29.17 -31.06 -33.96
C SER A 193 28.43 -30.20 -35.00
N LYS A 194 28.71 -28.88 -34.99
CA LYS A 194 29.04 -28.06 -36.19
C LYS A 194 29.30 -26.60 -35.79
N LEU A 195 30.59 -26.27 -35.62
CA LEU A 195 31.13 -24.91 -35.64
C LEU A 195 31.14 -24.40 -37.09
N TRP A 196 30.67 -23.19 -37.31
CA TRP A 196 30.97 -22.39 -38.51
C TRP A 196 31.11 -20.91 -38.14
N ILE A 197 32.27 -20.32 -38.48
CA ILE A 197 32.52 -18.87 -38.55
C ILE A 197 33.40 -18.64 -39.79
N PRO A 198 33.14 -17.60 -40.61
CA PRO A 198 34.17 -17.04 -41.47
C PRO A 198 34.59 -15.62 -41.05
N SER A 199 35.92 -15.50 -40.90
CA SER A 199 36.86 -14.36 -41.00
C SER A 199 36.36 -12.92 -40.91
#